data_AF-A0A382GG64-F1
#
_entry.id   AF-A0A382GG64-F1
#
_cell.length_a   1.000
_cell.length_b   1.000
_cell.length_c   1.000
_cell.angle_alpha   90.00
_cell.angle_beta   90.00
_cell.angle_gamma   90.00
#
_symmetry.space_group_name_H-M   'P 1'
#
loop_
_entity.id
_entity.type
_entity.pdbx_description
1 polymer ?
#
loop_
_entity_poly.entity_id
_entity_poly.type
_entity_poly.pdbx_seq_one_letter_code
_entity_poly.pdbx_strand_id
1 'polypeptide(L)'
;VRQKKEFVGEYFLGGRSLGLWAFALTFAATSASGGSFMGFPSLIYTHGWVLALWIASYMLVPLVGMGLLGKRVNRLARQSGAVTIPDLIKARFKSETVGMLATLLVLFFMFFYLLAQFKAGSKIMTTLLEDVAIYQSAVNAVGSAIDGLPWIGSAEPDYVLCLLVFAFSVIVYTAFGGFRAVVWTDVMQGIVMGIGVIILLFLTLSQVGGLRNATEQLKEMTPPETGIGIITLGQRQTETITLPKGAWLRLTEGGIARLAEQSSLAEGETQVEAKLLKITTPAEVERIPPTQFAFPVSATFTADKTMGYGRGRKGVYVSAPGPHPESEDGFLNVWVAISFFFFW
;
A
#
# COMPACT_ATOMS: atom_id res chain seq x y z
N VAL A 1 2.03 43.37 -7.72
CA VAL A 1 2.93 42.37 -8.34
C VAL A 1 4.03 41.89 -7.40
N ARG A 2 4.74 42.77 -6.67
CA ARG A 2 5.84 42.40 -5.75
C ARG A 2 5.38 41.50 -4.60
N GLN A 3 4.32 41.88 -3.86
CA GLN A 3 3.69 41.03 -2.83
C GLN A 3 3.23 39.66 -3.35
N LYS A 4 2.71 39.58 -4.59
CA LYS A 4 2.25 38.31 -5.19
C LYS A 4 3.43 37.38 -5.54
N LYS A 5 4.55 37.94 -6.01
CA LYS A 5 5.79 37.18 -6.25
C LYS A 5 6.45 36.73 -4.94
N GLU A 6 6.39 37.57 -3.92
CA GLU A 6 6.88 37.29 -2.56
C GLU A 6 6.08 36.16 -1.91
N PHE A 7 4.74 36.25 -1.96
CA PHE A 7 3.84 35.17 -1.52
C PHE A 7 4.10 33.85 -2.25
N VAL A 8 4.21 33.85 -3.59
CA VAL A 8 4.50 32.62 -4.36
C VAL A 8 5.88 32.05 -3.98
N GLY A 9 6.89 32.90 -3.80
CA GLY A 9 8.23 32.46 -3.38
C GLY A 9 8.28 31.92 -1.95
N GLU A 10 7.53 32.50 -1.02
CA GLU A 10 7.45 32.01 0.35
C GLU A 10 6.59 30.75 0.45
N TYR A 11 5.43 30.76 -0.18
CA TYR A 11 4.46 29.67 -0.09
C TYR A 11 4.91 28.41 -0.82
N PHE A 12 5.55 28.51 -2.00
CA PHE A 12 5.95 27.32 -2.78
C PHE A 12 7.43 26.96 -2.67
N LEU A 13 8.31 27.93 -2.34
CA LEU A 13 9.76 27.69 -2.27
C LEU A 13 10.32 27.86 -0.85
N GLY A 14 9.50 28.26 0.13
CA GLY A 14 9.92 28.49 1.51
C GLY A 14 11.02 29.53 1.63
N GLY A 15 11.07 30.50 0.70
CA GLY A 15 12.15 31.48 0.62
C GLY A 15 13.52 30.90 0.23
N ARG A 16 13.59 29.64 -0.24
CA ARG A 16 14.82 28.94 -0.62
C ARG A 16 15.90 28.88 0.49
N SER A 17 15.48 28.99 1.75
CA SER A 17 16.37 29.06 2.92
C SER A 17 16.42 27.75 3.71
N LEU A 18 15.96 26.64 3.14
CA LEU A 18 15.99 25.35 3.82
C LEU A 18 17.43 24.85 3.96
N GLY A 19 17.77 24.44 5.18
CA GLY A 19 19.05 23.79 5.45
C GLY A 19 19.17 22.44 4.74
N LEU A 20 20.40 21.99 4.51
CA LEU A 20 20.70 20.72 3.83
C LEU A 20 19.97 19.52 4.45
N TRP A 21 19.96 19.44 5.78
CA TRP A 21 19.36 18.32 6.52
C TRP A 21 17.84 18.30 6.42
N ALA A 22 17.17 19.46 6.58
CA ALA A 22 15.73 19.56 6.41
C ALA A 22 15.33 19.16 4.98
N PHE A 23 16.08 19.63 3.97
CA PHE A 23 15.85 19.26 2.58
C PHE A 23 16.04 17.76 2.33
N ALA A 24 17.12 17.17 2.84
CA ALA A 24 17.41 15.75 2.64
C ALA A 24 16.37 14.84 3.33
N LEU A 25 15.95 15.18 4.56
CA LEU A 25 14.96 14.44 5.31
C LEU A 25 13.57 14.57 4.69
N THR A 26 13.17 15.78 4.27
CA THR A 26 11.92 15.97 3.51
C THR A 26 11.95 15.18 2.22
N PHE A 27 13.05 15.22 1.46
CA PHE A 27 13.18 14.41 0.24
C PHE A 27 13.00 12.92 0.52
N ALA A 28 13.69 12.39 1.54
CA ALA A 28 13.55 10.99 1.93
C ALA A 28 12.12 10.64 2.39
N ALA A 29 11.47 11.52 3.16
CA ALA A 29 10.10 11.35 3.62
C ALA A 29 9.08 11.43 2.46
N THR A 30 9.26 12.35 1.51
CA THR A 30 8.45 12.44 0.29
C THR A 30 8.63 11.22 -0.60
N SER A 31 9.84 10.64 -0.63
CA SER A 31 10.12 9.35 -1.29
C SER A 31 9.59 8.14 -0.51
N ALA A 32 9.01 8.32 0.67
CA ALA A 32 8.33 7.26 1.40
C ALA A 32 6.82 7.43 1.22
N SER A 33 6.14 6.39 0.75
CA SER A 33 4.73 6.50 0.38
C SER A 33 3.92 5.34 0.95
N GLY A 34 2.59 5.42 0.91
CA GLY A 34 1.71 4.30 1.22
C GLY A 34 1.99 3.06 0.37
N GLY A 35 2.43 3.24 -0.88
CA GLY A 35 2.95 2.16 -1.72
C GLY A 35 4.23 1.53 -1.17
N SER A 36 5.07 2.32 -0.50
CA SER A 36 6.32 1.85 0.13
C SER A 36 6.04 1.08 1.43
N PHE A 37 5.04 1.49 2.22
CA PHE A 37 4.70 0.83 3.49
C PHE A 37 3.75 -0.36 3.36
N MET A 38 2.85 -0.35 2.36
CA MET A 38 1.91 -1.45 2.13
C MET A 38 2.33 -2.31 0.94
N GLY A 39 2.69 -1.67 -0.18
CA GLY A 39 3.01 -2.35 -1.43
C GLY A 39 4.28 -3.18 -1.32
N PHE A 40 5.42 -2.59 -0.95
CA PHE A 40 6.69 -3.33 -0.89
C PHE A 40 6.66 -4.52 0.08
N PRO A 41 6.20 -4.39 1.35
CA PRO A 41 6.11 -5.53 2.24
C PRO A 41 5.18 -6.62 1.73
N SER A 42 4.05 -6.27 1.09
CA SER A 42 3.14 -7.26 0.50
C SER A 42 3.79 -8.04 -0.66
N LEU A 43 4.58 -7.35 -1.48
CA LEU A 43 5.32 -7.96 -2.58
C LEU A 43 6.47 -8.83 -2.07
N ILE A 44 7.21 -8.36 -1.06
CA ILE A 44 8.29 -9.12 -0.41
C ILE A 44 7.71 -10.37 0.29
N TYR A 45 6.53 -10.26 0.91
CA TYR A 45 5.84 -11.40 1.51
C TYR A 45 5.44 -12.47 0.48
N THR A 46 5.12 -12.06 -0.74
CA THR A 46 4.67 -12.96 -1.81
C THR A 46 5.81 -13.48 -2.71
N HIS A 47 6.94 -12.78 -2.78
CA HIS A 47 8.05 -13.13 -3.69
C HIS A 47 9.42 -13.30 -3.00
N GLY A 48 9.55 -12.92 -1.74
CA GLY A 48 10.72 -13.21 -0.91
C GLY A 48 11.89 -12.24 -1.04
N TRP A 49 13.08 -12.70 -0.63
CA TRP A 49 14.27 -11.86 -0.44
C TRP A 49 14.80 -11.21 -1.71
N VAL A 50 14.70 -11.89 -2.85
CA VAL A 50 15.24 -11.36 -4.10
C VAL A 50 14.49 -10.11 -4.53
N LEU A 51 13.17 -10.08 -4.34
CA LEU A 51 12.39 -8.88 -4.61
C LEU A 51 12.73 -7.75 -3.62
N ALA A 52 12.98 -8.07 -2.35
CA ALA A 52 13.43 -7.09 -1.37
C ALA A 52 14.76 -6.43 -1.76
N LEU A 53 15.76 -7.23 -2.15
CA LEU A 53 17.06 -6.73 -2.62
C LEU A 53 16.93 -5.90 -3.89
N TRP A 54 16.05 -6.30 -4.80
CA TRP A 54 15.83 -5.56 -6.02
C TRP A 54 15.18 -4.20 -5.77
N ILE A 55 14.13 -4.14 -4.94
CA ILE A 55 13.50 -2.88 -4.51
C ILE A 55 14.55 -1.97 -3.81
N ALA A 56 15.37 -2.54 -2.92
CA ALA A 56 16.42 -1.80 -2.24
C ALA A 56 17.47 -1.24 -3.22
N SER A 57 17.88 -2.01 -4.22
CA SER A 57 18.85 -1.57 -5.23
C SER A 57 18.33 -0.42 -6.10
N TYR A 58 17.02 -0.40 -6.39
CA TYR A 58 16.40 0.62 -7.21
C TYR A 58 16.41 2.00 -6.53
N MET A 59 16.39 2.08 -5.19
CA MET A 59 16.44 3.34 -4.43
C MET A 59 17.70 4.18 -4.71
N LEU A 60 18.75 3.59 -5.32
CA LEU A 60 19.92 4.32 -5.79
C LEU A 60 19.61 5.25 -6.97
N VAL A 61 18.66 4.90 -7.85
CA VAL A 61 18.33 5.68 -9.05
C VAL A 61 17.85 7.09 -8.72
N PRO A 62 16.81 7.31 -7.89
CA PRO A 62 16.36 8.66 -7.54
C PRO A 62 17.43 9.43 -6.75
N LEU A 63 18.20 8.77 -5.89
CA LEU A 63 19.30 9.39 -5.13
C LEU A 63 20.39 9.93 -6.06
N VAL A 64 20.87 9.12 -7.00
CA VAL A 64 21.90 9.48 -7.98
C VAL A 64 21.34 10.50 -8.96
N GLY A 65 20.12 10.31 -9.46
CA GLY A 65 19.44 11.23 -10.36
C GLY A 65 19.33 12.63 -9.77
N MET A 66 18.93 12.74 -8.51
CA MET A 66 18.86 14.02 -7.82
C MET A 66 20.24 14.64 -7.57
N GLY A 67 21.24 13.84 -7.20
CA GLY A 67 22.61 14.29 -7.04
C GLY A 67 23.23 14.86 -8.34
N LEU A 68 22.97 14.21 -9.47
CA LEU A 68 23.50 14.60 -10.79
C LEU A 68 22.73 15.77 -11.41
N LEU A 69 21.40 15.72 -11.40
CA LEU A 69 20.56 16.66 -12.14
C LEU A 69 20.10 17.84 -11.27
N GLY A 70 19.96 17.67 -9.96
CA GLY A 70 19.38 18.67 -9.06
C GLY A 70 20.08 20.02 -9.11
N LYS A 71 21.42 20.04 -9.11
CA LYS A 71 22.20 21.29 -9.21
C LYS A 71 21.97 22.01 -10.55
N ARG A 72 21.87 21.26 -11.64
CA ARG A 72 21.65 21.80 -12.99
C ARG A 72 20.23 22.35 -13.14
N VAL A 73 19.23 21.59 -12.69
CA VAL A 73 17.81 22.01 -12.70
C VAL A 73 17.62 23.27 -11.86
N ASN A 74 18.19 23.32 -10.65
CA ASN A 74 18.11 24.49 -9.77
C ASN A 74 18.75 25.74 -10.41
N ARG A 75 19.90 25.60 -11.08
CA ARG A 75 20.52 26.73 -11.80
C ARG A 75 19.62 27.26 -12.91
N LEU A 76 19.04 26.38 -13.73
CA LEU A 76 18.16 26.78 -14.82
C LEU A 76 16.87 27.43 -14.29
N ALA A 77 16.27 26.86 -13.23
CA ALA A 77 15.09 27.44 -12.59
C ALA A 77 15.35 28.85 -12.03
N ARG A 78 16.55 29.11 -11.50
CA ARG A 78 16.95 30.46 -11.06
C ARG A 78 17.12 31.43 -12.22
N GLN A 79 17.65 30.98 -13.35
CA GLN A 79 17.84 31.82 -14.54
C GLN A 79 16.53 32.17 -15.24
N SER A 80 15.59 31.22 -15.31
CA SER A 80 14.28 31.43 -15.94
C SER A 80 13.23 32.03 -15.01
N GLY A 81 13.48 32.05 -13.69
CA GLY A 81 12.46 32.40 -12.70
C GLY A 81 11.36 31.35 -12.55
N ALA A 82 11.58 30.13 -13.06
CA ALA A 82 10.63 29.03 -12.94
C ALA A 82 10.46 28.58 -11.48
N VAL A 83 9.21 28.31 -11.10
CA VAL A 83 8.85 27.76 -9.79
C VAL A 83 8.53 26.28 -9.92
N THR A 84 8.00 25.84 -11.08
CA THR A 84 7.65 24.45 -11.35
C THR A 84 8.50 23.84 -12.47
N ILE A 85 8.50 22.50 -12.58
CA ILE A 85 9.15 21.79 -13.71
C ILE A 85 8.47 22.11 -15.05
N PRO A 86 7.14 22.16 -15.17
CA PRO A 86 6.48 22.63 -16.40
C PRO A 86 6.88 24.05 -16.81
N ASP A 87 7.05 24.98 -15.86
CA ASP A 87 7.54 26.34 -16.16
C ASP A 87 8.96 26.30 -16.74
N LEU A 88 9.81 25.42 -16.19
CA LEU A 88 11.17 25.25 -16.68
C LEU A 88 11.18 24.70 -18.12
N ILE A 89 10.30 23.74 -18.43
CA ILE A 89 10.11 23.20 -19.78
C ILE A 89 9.59 24.29 -20.72
N LYS A 90 8.58 25.06 -20.29
CA LYS A 90 8.03 26.20 -21.03
C LYS A 90 9.14 27.20 -21.39
N ALA A 91 9.96 27.59 -20.41
CA ALA A 91 11.07 28.51 -20.62
C ALA A 91 12.16 27.94 -21.53
N ARG A 92 12.43 26.63 -21.45
CA ARG A 92 13.46 25.95 -22.26
C ARG A 92 13.10 25.89 -23.74
N PHE A 93 11.84 25.61 -24.06
CA PHE A 93 11.34 25.45 -25.43
C PHE A 93 10.66 26.70 -25.99
N LYS A 94 10.45 27.73 -25.16
CA LYS A 94 9.74 28.98 -25.52
C LYS A 94 8.35 28.72 -26.13
N SER A 95 7.68 27.65 -25.70
CA SER A 95 6.39 27.24 -26.22
C SER A 95 5.39 27.09 -25.08
N GLU A 96 4.27 27.82 -25.18
CA GLU A 96 3.18 27.73 -24.20
C GLU A 96 2.50 26.37 -24.25
N THR A 97 2.33 25.80 -25.44
CA THR A 97 1.72 24.49 -25.65
C THR A 97 2.47 23.39 -24.92
N VAL A 98 3.81 23.38 -25.01
CA VAL A 98 4.64 22.38 -24.32
C VAL A 98 4.54 22.53 -22.80
N GLY A 99 4.53 23.75 -22.29
CA GLY A 99 4.34 24.02 -20.85
C GLY A 99 2.98 23.57 -20.34
N MET A 100 1.92 23.84 -21.11
CA MET A 100 0.55 23.44 -20.77
C MET A 100 0.39 21.92 -20.81
N LEU A 101 0.93 21.26 -21.84
CA LEU A 101 0.93 19.80 -21.93
C LEU A 101 1.67 19.16 -20.74
N ALA A 102 2.86 19.67 -20.38
CA ALA A 102 3.61 19.18 -19.23
C ALA A 102 2.82 19.37 -17.93
N THR A 103 2.12 20.51 -17.77
CA THR A 103 1.27 20.76 -16.59
C THR A 103 0.12 19.78 -16.53
N LEU A 104 -0.59 19.55 -17.64
CA LEU A 104 -1.72 18.61 -17.70
C LEU A 104 -1.27 17.18 -17.42
N LEU A 105 -0.13 16.75 -17.96
CA LEU A 105 0.43 15.43 -17.68
C LEU A 105 0.78 15.27 -16.19
N VAL A 106 1.44 16.26 -15.59
CA VAL A 106 1.77 16.22 -14.16
C VAL A 106 0.50 16.13 -13.31
N LEU A 107 -0.53 16.93 -13.60
CA LEU A 107 -1.80 16.87 -12.88
C LEU A 107 -2.51 15.53 -13.04
N PHE A 108 -2.52 14.97 -14.25
CA PHE A 108 -3.10 13.67 -14.54
C PHE A 108 -2.41 12.55 -13.74
N PHE A 109 -1.08 12.45 -13.79
CA PHE A 109 -0.36 11.42 -13.04
C PHE A 109 -0.40 11.65 -11.53
N MET A 110 -0.39 12.91 -11.07
CA MET A 110 -0.53 13.24 -9.65
C MET A 110 -1.88 12.79 -9.09
N PHE A 111 -2.95 12.83 -9.88
CA PHE A 111 -4.25 12.32 -9.46
C PHE A 111 -4.18 10.83 -9.12
N PHE A 112 -3.63 9.99 -10.00
CA PHE A 112 -3.48 8.55 -9.73
C PHE A 112 -2.51 8.26 -8.60
N TYR A 113 -1.42 9.03 -8.51
CA TYR A 113 -0.48 8.93 -7.40
C TYR A 113 -1.18 9.18 -6.05
N LEU A 114 -1.90 10.30 -5.92
CA LEU A 114 -2.64 10.64 -4.70
C LEU A 114 -3.74 9.63 -4.39
N LEU A 115 -4.46 9.14 -5.39
CA LEU A 115 -5.48 8.09 -5.21
C LEU A 115 -4.89 6.87 -4.50
N ALA A 116 -3.72 6.40 -4.94
CA ALA A 116 -3.03 5.28 -4.30
C ALA A 116 -2.64 5.59 -2.84
N GLN A 117 -2.17 6.82 -2.56
CA GLN A 117 -1.81 7.23 -1.19
C GLN A 117 -3.01 7.24 -0.24
N PHE A 118 -4.14 7.81 -0.68
CA PHE A 118 -5.35 7.91 0.13
C PHE A 118 -5.95 6.53 0.39
N LYS A 119 -5.94 5.65 -0.62
CA LYS A 119 -6.36 4.26 -0.47
C LYS A 119 -5.48 3.51 0.54
N ALA A 120 -4.16 3.69 0.47
CA ALA A 120 -3.24 3.08 1.42
C ALA A 120 -3.44 3.60 2.85
N GLY A 121 -3.58 4.93 3.01
CA GLY A 121 -3.83 5.57 4.30
C GLY A 121 -5.12 5.07 4.95
N SER A 122 -6.22 5.01 4.19
CA SER A 122 -7.49 4.46 4.68
C SER A 122 -7.33 3.02 5.17
N LYS A 123 -6.76 2.13 4.35
CA LYS A 123 -6.58 0.71 4.72
C LYS A 123 -5.71 0.49 5.97
N ILE A 124 -4.66 1.29 6.13
CA ILE A 124 -3.81 1.24 7.34
C ILE A 124 -4.65 1.62 8.56
N MET A 125 -5.42 2.70 8.49
CA MET A 125 -6.28 3.13 9.58
C MET A 125 -7.35 2.10 9.91
N THR A 126 -7.99 1.50 8.90
CA THR A 126 -8.99 0.44 9.10
C THR A 126 -8.41 -0.72 9.89
N THR A 127 -7.20 -1.16 9.55
CA THR A 127 -6.52 -2.28 10.23
C THR A 127 -6.08 -1.90 11.66
N LEU A 128 -5.63 -0.66 11.88
CA LEU A 128 -5.14 -0.23 13.19
C LEU A 128 -6.27 0.08 14.19
N LEU A 129 -7.46 0.44 13.70
CA LEU A 129 -8.57 0.88 14.54
C LEU A 129 -9.65 -0.19 14.73
N GLU A 130 -9.53 -1.37 14.10
CA GLU A 130 -10.56 -2.40 14.09
C GLU A 130 -11.05 -2.80 15.50
N ASP A 131 -10.16 -2.87 16.48
CA ASP A 131 -10.50 -3.27 17.86
C ASP A 131 -11.07 -2.13 18.72
N VAL A 132 -11.15 -0.90 18.21
CA VAL A 132 -11.57 0.28 18.98
C VAL A 132 -13.10 0.40 18.97
N ALA A 133 -13.74 0.30 20.14
CA ALA A 133 -15.21 0.34 20.25
C ALA A 133 -15.85 1.64 19.69
N ILE A 134 -15.20 2.78 19.92
CA ILE A 134 -15.65 4.08 19.39
C ILE A 134 -15.57 4.09 17.86
N TYR A 135 -14.53 3.46 17.29
CA TYR A 135 -14.38 3.33 15.85
C TYR A 135 -15.52 2.50 15.25
N GLN A 136 -15.83 1.34 15.83
CA GLN A 136 -16.93 0.49 15.36
C GLN A 136 -18.29 1.21 15.39
N SER A 137 -18.52 2.03 16.42
CA SER A 137 -19.74 2.86 16.51
C SER A 137 -19.81 3.89 15.37
N ALA A 138 -18.69 4.53 15.04
CA ALA A 138 -18.60 5.49 13.94
C ALA A 138 -18.74 4.80 12.57
N VAL A 139 -18.17 3.61 12.40
CA VAL A 139 -18.31 2.78 11.20
C VAL A 139 -19.78 2.45 10.94
N ASN A 140 -20.51 2.05 11.97
CA ASN A 140 -21.95 1.76 11.86
C ASN A 140 -22.76 3.00 11.45
N ALA A 141 -22.45 4.17 12.03
CA ALA A 141 -23.09 5.43 11.66
C ALA A 141 -22.83 5.79 10.19
N VAL A 142 -21.57 5.67 9.72
CA VAL A 142 -21.23 5.87 8.31
C VAL A 142 -21.93 4.84 7.42
N GLY A 143 -21.99 3.58 7.83
CA GLY A 143 -22.69 2.51 7.12
C GLY A 143 -24.15 2.87 6.87
N SER A 144 -24.87 3.32 7.91
CA SER A 144 -26.26 3.77 7.78
C SER A 144 -26.42 5.03 6.91
N ALA A 145 -25.41 5.89 6.86
CA ALA A 145 -25.46 7.13 6.09
C ALA A 145 -25.13 6.93 4.60
N ILE A 146 -24.31 5.92 4.27
CA ILE A 146 -23.98 5.59 2.88
C ILE A 146 -24.97 4.59 2.27
N ASP A 147 -25.73 3.88 3.11
CA ASP A 147 -26.73 2.93 2.65
C ASP A 147 -27.77 3.65 1.75
N GLY A 148 -28.03 3.06 0.58
CA GLY A 148 -28.89 3.67 -0.45
C GLY A 148 -28.28 4.79 -1.30
N LEU A 149 -27.03 5.23 -1.07
CA LEU A 149 -26.38 6.21 -1.94
C LEU A 149 -25.84 5.57 -3.24
N PRO A 150 -26.14 6.15 -4.42
CA PRO A 150 -25.53 5.72 -5.68
C PRO A 150 -23.98 5.72 -5.61
N TRP A 151 -23.35 4.66 -6.14
CA TRP A 151 -21.90 4.45 -6.24
C TRP A 151 -21.10 4.30 -4.94
N ILE A 152 -21.64 4.68 -3.78
CA ILE A 152 -20.96 4.58 -2.48
C ILE A 152 -21.61 3.54 -1.56
N GLY A 153 -22.90 3.27 -1.71
CA GLY A 153 -23.62 2.32 -0.84
C GLY A 153 -23.11 0.88 -0.88
N SER A 154 -22.36 0.49 -1.92
CA SER A 154 -21.69 -0.82 -2.01
C SER A 154 -20.27 -0.83 -1.43
N ALA A 155 -19.77 0.28 -0.92
CA ALA A 155 -18.42 0.37 -0.34
C ALA A 155 -18.40 -0.08 1.12
N GLU A 156 -17.26 -0.63 1.56
CA GLU A 156 -17.07 -1.01 2.97
C GLU A 156 -17.15 0.26 3.86
N PRO A 157 -18.06 0.35 4.86
CA PRO A 157 -18.27 1.57 5.64
C PRO A 157 -17.05 2.05 6.42
N ASP A 158 -16.24 1.09 6.88
CA ASP A 158 -14.98 1.28 7.58
C ASP A 158 -13.92 1.96 6.68
N TYR A 159 -13.79 1.49 5.44
CA TYR A 159 -12.94 2.08 4.43
C TYR A 159 -13.36 3.52 4.10
N VAL A 160 -14.67 3.78 3.96
CA VAL A 160 -15.20 5.11 3.66
C VAL A 160 -14.92 6.08 4.81
N LEU A 161 -15.19 5.68 6.06
CA LEU A 161 -14.89 6.49 7.24
C LEU A 161 -13.41 6.85 7.29
N CYS A 162 -12.52 5.86 7.20
CA CYS A 162 -11.07 6.09 7.24
C CYS A 162 -10.60 6.97 6.08
N LEU A 163 -11.14 6.80 4.88
CA LEU A 163 -10.83 7.63 3.72
C LEU A 163 -11.23 9.10 3.96
N LEU A 164 -12.43 9.35 4.48
CA LEU A 164 -12.92 10.70 4.75
C LEU A 164 -12.11 11.40 5.83
N VAL A 165 -11.83 10.72 6.94
CA VAL A 165 -11.03 11.26 8.04
C VAL A 165 -9.61 11.56 7.58
N PHE A 166 -8.98 10.63 6.85
CA PHE A 166 -7.65 10.82 6.31
C PHE A 166 -7.61 12.00 5.32
N ALA A 167 -8.57 12.05 4.38
CA ALA A 167 -8.66 13.10 3.38
C ALA A 167 -8.86 14.48 4.01
N PHE A 168 -9.81 14.59 4.94
CA PHE A 168 -10.09 15.83 5.65
C PHE A 168 -8.84 16.32 6.40
N SER A 169 -8.18 15.43 7.14
CA SER A 169 -6.95 15.76 7.88
C SER A 169 -5.87 16.29 6.93
N VAL A 170 -5.60 15.59 5.82
CA VAL A 170 -4.61 15.99 4.82
C VAL A 170 -4.93 17.35 4.20
N ILE A 171 -6.17 17.58 3.79
CA ILE A 171 -6.58 18.84 3.18
C ILE A 171 -6.41 20.00 4.17
N VAL A 172 -6.81 19.83 5.42
CA VAL A 172 -6.71 20.89 6.44
C VAL A 172 -5.26 21.29 6.67
N TYR A 173 -4.36 20.34 7.00
CA TYR A 173 -2.99 20.74 7.34
C TYR A 173 -2.20 21.25 6.11
N THR A 174 -2.49 20.74 4.91
CA THR A 174 -1.82 21.20 3.68
C THR A 174 -2.29 22.58 3.22
N ALA A 175 -3.58 22.89 3.36
CA ALA A 175 -4.15 24.18 2.95
C ALA A 175 -3.64 25.34 3.80
N PHE A 176 -3.44 25.13 5.12
CA PHE A 176 -3.02 26.20 6.03
C PHE A 176 -1.50 26.35 6.18
N GLY A 177 -0.71 25.32 5.89
CA GLY A 177 0.70 25.28 6.25
C GLY A 177 1.69 25.99 5.30
N GLY A 178 1.43 25.97 3.99
CA GLY A 178 2.44 26.37 2.99
C GLY A 178 3.72 25.49 2.99
N PHE A 179 4.64 25.71 2.05
CA PHE A 179 5.78 24.81 1.82
C PHE A 179 6.67 24.62 3.06
N ARG A 180 6.93 25.67 3.85
CA ARG A 180 7.76 25.54 5.06
C ARG A 180 7.12 24.64 6.10
N ALA A 181 5.82 24.77 6.37
CA ALA A 181 5.17 23.90 7.35
C ALA A 181 5.15 22.46 6.85
N VAL A 182 4.86 22.25 5.55
CA VAL A 182 4.90 20.91 4.93
C VAL A 182 6.28 20.27 5.08
N VAL A 183 7.35 21.02 4.80
CA VAL A 183 8.73 20.52 4.97
C VAL A 183 8.99 20.10 6.41
N TRP A 184 8.59 20.90 7.40
CA TRP A 184 8.79 20.55 8.80
C TRP A 184 7.94 19.36 9.26
N THR A 185 6.70 19.23 8.77
CA THR A 185 5.89 18.03 9.03
C THR A 185 6.53 16.80 8.41
N ASP A 186 7.07 16.90 7.19
CA ASP A 186 7.76 15.79 6.52
C ASP A 186 9.03 15.37 7.28
N VAL A 187 9.82 16.33 7.79
CA VAL A 187 11.00 16.03 8.61
C VAL A 187 10.60 15.28 9.88
N MET A 188 9.58 15.75 10.59
CA MET A 188 9.11 15.09 11.83
C MET A 188 8.56 13.69 11.53
N GLN A 189 7.73 13.55 10.50
CA GLN A 189 7.19 12.26 10.07
C GLN A 189 8.31 11.30 9.65
N GLY A 190 9.28 11.78 8.87
CA GLY A 190 10.44 10.98 8.44
C GLY A 190 11.27 10.46 9.62
N ILE A 191 11.47 11.26 10.66
CA ILE A 191 12.16 10.83 11.88
C ILE A 191 11.36 9.74 12.61
N VAL A 192 10.06 9.97 12.83
CA VAL A 192 9.18 8.99 13.50
C VAL A 192 9.14 7.67 12.73
N MET A 193 9.01 7.73 11.40
CA MET A 193 9.02 6.57 10.52
C MET A 193 10.36 5.84 10.56
N GLY A 194 11.48 6.57 10.52
CA GLY A 194 12.83 5.99 10.60
C GLY A 194 13.05 5.23 11.92
N ILE A 195 12.66 5.82 13.05
CA ILE A 195 12.71 5.17 14.36
C ILE A 195 11.81 3.93 14.36
N GLY A 196 10.58 4.04 13.85
CA GLY A 196 9.63 2.93 13.78
C GLY A 196 10.17 1.74 12.98
N VAL A 197 10.81 1.98 11.83
CA VAL A 197 11.43 0.93 11.02
C VAL A 197 12.60 0.27 11.75
N ILE A 198 13.44 1.04 12.45
CA ILE A 198 14.56 0.48 13.22
C ILE A 198 14.05 -0.42 14.36
N ILE A 199 13.03 0.03 15.09
CA ILE A 199 12.39 -0.76 16.15
C ILE A 199 11.78 -2.03 15.58
N LEU A 200 10.99 -1.92 14.50
CA LEU A 200 10.35 -3.06 13.87
C LEU A 200 11.37 -4.08 13.36
N LEU A 201 12.45 -3.63 12.74
CA LEU A 201 13.54 -4.49 12.28
C LEU A 201 14.15 -5.29 13.44
N PHE A 202 14.45 -4.64 14.56
CA PHE A 202 15.02 -5.32 15.73
C PHE A 202 14.04 -6.32 16.33
N LEU A 203 12.78 -5.93 16.52
CA LEU A 203 11.74 -6.79 17.09
C LEU A 203 11.48 -8.01 16.19
N THR A 204 11.32 -7.82 14.88
CA THR A 204 11.07 -8.92 13.94
C THR A 204 12.26 -9.87 13.86
N LEU A 205 13.49 -9.38 13.78
CA LEU A 205 14.68 -10.24 13.78
C LEU A 205 14.83 -11.00 15.10
N SER A 206 14.51 -10.37 16.24
CA SER A 206 14.56 -11.05 17.53
C SER A 206 13.53 -12.19 17.63
N GLN A 207 12.30 -11.98 17.13
CA GLN A 207 11.24 -12.99 17.13
C GLN A 207 11.54 -14.19 16.22
N VAL A 208 12.21 -13.94 15.10
CA VAL A 208 12.56 -15.00 14.14
C VAL A 208 13.90 -15.65 14.49
N GLY A 209 14.64 -15.18 15.49
CA GLY A 209 15.94 -15.76 15.88
C GLY A 209 17.09 -15.35 14.94
N GLY A 210 17.00 -14.18 14.33
CA GLY A 210 18.02 -13.59 13.46
C GLY A 210 17.83 -13.87 11.97
N LEU A 211 18.64 -13.20 11.15
CA LEU A 211 18.51 -13.21 9.69
C LEU A 211 18.76 -14.61 9.08
N ARG A 212 19.66 -15.40 9.69
CA ARG A 212 19.95 -16.76 9.26
C ARG A 212 18.72 -17.66 9.41
N ASN A 213 18.13 -17.71 10.62
CA ASN A 213 16.95 -18.52 10.87
C ASN A 213 15.75 -18.05 10.05
N ALA A 214 15.62 -16.73 9.84
CA ALA A 214 14.60 -16.17 8.93
C ALA A 214 14.75 -16.72 7.50
N THR A 215 15.98 -16.78 7.00
CA THR A 215 16.27 -17.30 5.66
C THR A 215 16.05 -18.80 5.57
N GLU A 216 16.43 -19.56 6.61
CA GLU A 216 16.20 -21.00 6.69
C GLU A 216 14.70 -21.33 6.73
N GLN A 217 13.89 -20.59 7.50
CA GLN A 217 12.43 -20.75 7.51
C GLN A 217 11.80 -20.40 6.15
N LEU A 218 12.22 -19.29 5.53
CA LEU A 218 11.73 -18.88 4.20
C LEU A 218 12.01 -19.94 3.12
N LYS A 219 13.07 -20.72 3.27
CA LYS A 219 13.37 -21.84 2.36
C LYS A 219 12.34 -22.96 2.45
N GLU A 220 11.72 -23.18 3.62
CA GLU A 220 10.71 -24.22 3.82
C GLU A 220 9.28 -23.75 3.54
N MET A 221 9.07 -22.43 3.44
CA MET A 221 7.77 -21.83 3.16
C MET A 221 7.32 -22.09 1.72
N THR A 222 6.00 -22.22 1.56
CA THR A 222 5.34 -22.33 0.26
C THR A 222 4.36 -21.17 0.08
N PRO A 223 4.27 -20.57 -1.11
CA PRO A 223 3.36 -19.44 -1.34
C PRO A 223 1.89 -19.76 -1.07
N PRO A 224 1.12 -18.79 -0.52
CA PRO A 224 -0.31 -18.97 -0.30
C PRO A 224 -1.06 -19.04 -1.64
N GLU A 225 -2.18 -19.75 -1.66
CA GLU A 225 -3.02 -19.92 -2.85
C GLU A 225 -4.28 -19.07 -2.75
N THR A 226 -4.56 -18.26 -3.76
CA THR A 226 -5.85 -17.56 -3.91
C THR A 226 -6.84 -18.44 -4.63
N GLY A 227 -8.12 -18.33 -4.26
CA GLY A 227 -9.18 -19.08 -4.91
C GLY A 227 -10.55 -18.75 -4.39
N ILE A 228 -11.53 -19.51 -4.85
CA ILE A 228 -12.93 -19.40 -4.46
C ILE A 228 -13.25 -20.57 -3.53
N GLY A 229 -13.96 -20.29 -2.45
CA GLY A 229 -14.45 -21.31 -1.54
C GLY A 229 -15.93 -21.18 -1.24
N ILE A 230 -16.58 -22.30 -0.99
CA ILE A 230 -17.97 -22.34 -0.52
C ILE A 230 -17.92 -22.48 1.00
N ILE A 231 -18.32 -21.42 1.69
CA ILE A 231 -18.43 -21.43 3.14
C ILE A 231 -19.77 -22.08 3.48
N THR A 232 -19.73 -23.15 4.25
CA THR A 232 -20.91 -23.88 4.73
C THR A 232 -21.08 -23.67 6.23
N LEU A 233 -22.26 -23.20 6.62
CA LEU A 233 -22.70 -23.12 8.01
C LEU A 233 -23.30 -24.47 8.44
N GLY A 234 -22.90 -24.98 9.61
CA GLY A 234 -23.45 -26.23 10.12
C GLY A 234 -24.87 -26.10 10.70
N GLN A 235 -25.43 -24.89 10.74
CA GLN A 235 -26.81 -24.63 11.17
C GLN A 235 -27.44 -23.56 10.28
N ARG A 236 -28.74 -23.71 10.00
CA ARG A 236 -29.54 -22.64 9.38
C ARG A 236 -29.73 -21.51 10.36
N GLN A 237 -29.53 -20.29 9.88
CA GLN A 237 -29.53 -19.10 10.71
C GLN A 237 -30.76 -18.26 10.37
N THR A 238 -31.40 -17.73 11.40
CA THR A 238 -32.67 -16.99 11.35
C THR A 238 -32.48 -15.50 11.09
N GLU A 239 -31.24 -15.04 11.07
CA GLU A 239 -30.86 -13.65 10.79
C GLU A 239 -29.77 -13.63 9.71
N THR A 240 -29.62 -12.51 9.01
CA THR A 240 -28.52 -12.29 8.07
C THR A 240 -27.20 -12.29 8.84
N ILE A 241 -26.32 -13.23 8.49
CA ILE A 241 -25.00 -13.34 9.12
C ILE A 241 -23.95 -12.73 8.22
N THR A 242 -23.16 -11.84 8.81
CA THR A 242 -21.99 -11.26 8.16
C THR A 242 -20.72 -11.90 8.72
N LEU A 243 -19.97 -12.57 7.86
CA LEU A 243 -18.64 -13.07 8.18
C LEU A 243 -17.62 -11.95 7.98
N PRO A 244 -16.83 -11.59 9.01
CA PRO A 244 -15.89 -10.50 8.93
C PRO A 244 -14.73 -10.88 8.01
N LYS A 245 -14.34 -9.91 7.17
CA LYS A 245 -13.13 -9.98 6.37
C LYS A 245 -11.93 -10.31 7.24
N GLY A 246 -11.04 -11.16 6.73
CA GLY A 246 -9.84 -11.56 7.46
C GLY A 246 -10.02 -12.72 8.43
N ALA A 247 -11.24 -13.25 8.61
CA ALA A 247 -11.48 -14.43 9.43
C ALA A 247 -10.77 -15.69 8.91
N TRP A 248 -10.28 -16.52 9.82
CA TRP A 248 -9.61 -17.79 9.53
C TRP A 248 -10.63 -18.94 9.60
N LEU A 249 -10.85 -19.58 8.47
CA LEU A 249 -11.79 -20.69 8.29
C LEU A 249 -11.04 -22.02 8.16
N ARG A 250 -11.61 -23.08 8.74
CA ARG A 250 -11.09 -24.43 8.58
C ARG A 250 -11.61 -25.05 7.29
N LEU A 251 -10.70 -25.62 6.50
CA LEU A 251 -11.06 -26.30 5.26
C LEU A 251 -11.51 -27.74 5.52
N THR A 252 -12.51 -28.21 4.79
CA THR A 252 -13.01 -29.59 4.86
C THR A 252 -11.96 -30.62 4.47
N GLU A 253 -11.08 -30.26 3.53
CA GLU A 253 -9.97 -31.09 3.04
C GLU A 253 -8.71 -31.00 3.92
N GLY A 254 -8.77 -30.24 5.02
CA GLY A 254 -7.64 -29.96 5.89
C GLY A 254 -6.90 -28.67 5.52
N GLY A 255 -6.34 -28.03 6.54
CA GLY A 255 -5.71 -26.71 6.45
C GLY A 255 -6.66 -25.56 6.82
N ILE A 256 -6.16 -24.34 6.61
CA ILE A 256 -6.84 -23.10 6.94
C ILE A 256 -6.84 -22.15 5.74
N ALA A 257 -7.88 -21.34 5.65
CA ALA A 257 -7.98 -20.27 4.67
C ALA A 257 -8.47 -18.98 5.31
N ARG A 258 -7.96 -17.85 4.84
CA ARG A 258 -8.40 -16.51 5.25
C ARG A 258 -9.48 -16.00 4.33
N LEU A 259 -10.54 -15.44 4.89
CA LEU A 259 -11.58 -14.75 4.13
C LEU A 259 -11.03 -13.43 3.57
N ALA A 260 -11.04 -13.26 2.24
CA ALA A 260 -10.44 -12.10 1.59
C ALA A 260 -11.34 -10.85 1.57
N GLU A 261 -12.66 -11.07 1.56
CA GLU A 261 -13.69 -10.03 1.47
C GLU A 261 -14.82 -10.36 2.45
N GLN A 262 -15.49 -9.35 3.00
CA GLN A 262 -16.65 -9.57 3.85
C GLN A 262 -17.72 -10.34 3.08
N SER A 263 -18.34 -11.33 3.71
CA SER A 263 -19.36 -12.18 3.07
C SER A 263 -20.60 -12.23 3.94
N SER A 264 -21.75 -11.87 3.37
CA SER A 264 -23.04 -11.92 4.05
C SER A 264 -23.86 -13.09 3.53
N LEU A 265 -24.48 -13.85 4.43
CA LEU A 265 -25.43 -14.91 4.13
C LEU A 265 -26.84 -14.41 4.43
N ALA A 266 -27.77 -14.56 3.48
CA ALA A 266 -29.17 -14.19 3.71
C ALA A 266 -29.84 -15.15 4.70
N GLU A 267 -31.00 -14.75 5.22
CA GLU A 267 -31.77 -15.56 6.16
C GLU A 267 -32.07 -16.95 5.56
N GLY A 268 -31.77 -18.01 6.31
CA GLY A 268 -31.99 -19.39 5.88
C GLY A 268 -30.96 -19.98 4.91
N GLU A 269 -30.04 -19.16 4.36
CA GLU A 269 -28.94 -19.65 3.53
C GLU A 269 -27.87 -20.33 4.40
N THR A 270 -27.39 -21.49 3.95
CA THR A 270 -26.35 -22.25 4.64
C THR A 270 -25.01 -22.21 3.91
N GLN A 271 -24.98 -21.64 2.71
CA GLN A 271 -23.80 -21.61 1.86
C GLN A 271 -23.61 -20.24 1.23
N VAL A 272 -22.38 -19.76 1.18
CA VAL A 272 -22.00 -18.56 0.42
C VAL A 272 -20.68 -18.79 -0.27
N GLU A 273 -20.61 -18.32 -1.51
CA GLU A 273 -19.38 -18.28 -2.27
C GLU A 273 -18.55 -17.07 -1.87
N ALA A 274 -17.29 -17.29 -1.51
CA ALA A 274 -16.40 -16.23 -1.08
C ALA A 274 -14.98 -16.43 -1.60
N LYS A 275 -14.25 -15.32 -1.76
CA LYS A 275 -12.83 -15.35 -2.09
C LYS A 275 -12.02 -15.72 -0.85
N LEU A 276 -11.19 -16.74 -0.97
CA LEU A 276 -10.36 -17.27 0.10
C LEU A 276 -8.88 -17.23 -0.27
N LEU A 277 -8.04 -17.04 0.75
CA LEU A 277 -6.59 -17.16 0.69
C LEU A 277 -6.14 -18.35 1.54
N LYS A 278 -5.77 -19.46 0.92
CA LYS A 278 -5.30 -20.68 1.60
C LYS A 278 -3.82 -20.56 1.95
N ILE A 279 -3.48 -20.74 3.23
CA ILE A 279 -2.09 -20.86 3.65
C ILE A 279 -1.63 -22.30 3.42
N THR A 280 -0.45 -22.45 2.82
CA THR A 280 0.14 -23.75 2.48
C THR A 280 1.36 -24.10 3.33
N THR A 281 2.00 -23.11 3.95
CA THR A 281 3.17 -23.31 4.82
C THR A 281 2.80 -24.13 6.06
N PRO A 282 3.40 -25.32 6.28
CA PRO A 282 3.02 -26.20 7.39
C PRO A 282 3.12 -25.53 8.78
N ALA A 283 4.21 -24.81 9.03
CA ALA A 283 4.42 -24.12 10.30
C ALA A 283 3.39 -23.01 10.59
N GLU A 284 2.84 -22.38 9.54
CA GLU A 284 1.81 -21.34 9.70
C GLU A 284 0.43 -21.95 9.95
N VAL A 285 0.12 -23.07 9.28
CA VAL A 285 -1.15 -23.80 9.46
C VAL A 285 -1.30 -24.29 10.90
N GLU A 286 -0.22 -24.70 11.55
CA GLU A 286 -0.23 -25.12 12.96
C GLU A 286 -0.32 -23.94 13.94
N ARG A 287 0.30 -22.81 13.58
CA ARG A 287 0.40 -21.64 14.48
C ARG A 287 -0.87 -20.79 14.50
N ILE A 288 -1.61 -20.72 13.41
CA ILE A 288 -2.76 -19.81 13.26
C ILE A 288 -4.05 -20.54 13.68
N PRO A 289 -4.68 -20.15 14.81
CA PRO A 289 -5.93 -20.75 15.22
C PRO A 289 -7.08 -20.27 14.31
N PRO A 290 -8.06 -21.13 13.98
CA PRO A 290 -9.29 -20.70 13.31
C PRO A 290 -10.04 -19.65 14.14
N THR A 291 -10.70 -18.71 13.46
CA THR A 291 -11.57 -17.74 14.13
C THR A 291 -12.73 -18.48 14.79
N GLN A 292 -12.95 -18.20 16.07
CA GLN A 292 -14.04 -18.82 16.81
C GLN A 292 -15.36 -18.12 16.48
N PHE A 293 -16.29 -18.87 15.91
CA PHE A 293 -17.65 -18.43 15.66
C PHE A 293 -18.61 -19.10 16.66
N ALA A 294 -19.74 -18.45 16.93
CA ALA A 294 -20.79 -19.02 17.78
C ALA A 294 -21.45 -20.29 17.17
N PHE A 295 -21.18 -20.56 15.89
CA PHE A 295 -21.71 -21.68 15.12
C PHE A 295 -20.58 -22.36 14.34
N PRO A 296 -20.71 -23.66 14.00
CA PRO A 296 -19.71 -24.36 13.20
C PRO A 296 -19.67 -23.81 11.77
N VAL A 297 -18.48 -23.39 11.33
CA VAL A 297 -18.20 -22.90 9.98
C VAL A 297 -17.11 -23.77 9.35
N SER A 298 -17.35 -24.24 8.14
CA SER A 298 -16.36 -24.94 7.32
C SER A 298 -16.35 -24.36 5.92
N ALA A 299 -15.22 -24.45 5.23
CA ALA A 299 -15.15 -24.01 3.84
C ALA A 299 -14.53 -25.09 2.93
N THR A 300 -15.02 -25.18 1.70
CA THR A 300 -14.28 -25.83 0.61
C THR A 300 -13.36 -24.81 -0.05
N PHE A 301 -12.34 -25.26 -0.76
CA PHE A 301 -11.42 -24.37 -1.47
C PHE A 301 -11.12 -24.90 -2.85
N THR A 302 -11.36 -24.07 -3.86
CA THR A 302 -10.95 -24.31 -5.25
C THR A 302 -9.98 -23.20 -5.63
N ALA A 303 -8.72 -23.58 -5.88
CA ALA A 303 -7.70 -22.63 -6.27
C ALA A 303 -7.99 -22.00 -7.64
N ASP A 304 -7.60 -20.75 -7.81
CA ASP A 304 -7.62 -20.11 -9.13
C ASP A 304 -6.66 -20.83 -10.10
N LYS A 305 -6.99 -20.75 -11.40
CA LYS A 305 -6.21 -21.37 -12.48
C LYS A 305 -4.86 -20.66 -12.73
N THR A 306 -4.68 -19.44 -12.24
CA THR A 306 -3.41 -18.72 -12.35
C THR A 306 -2.36 -19.41 -11.48
N MET A 307 -1.25 -19.81 -12.08
CA MET A 307 -0.17 -20.54 -11.42
C MET A 307 0.69 -19.56 -10.61
N GLY A 308 0.15 -19.04 -9.52
CA GLY A 308 0.83 -18.07 -8.66
C GLY A 308 2.30 -18.42 -8.41
N TYR A 309 3.16 -17.40 -8.37
CA TYR A 309 4.61 -17.53 -8.31
C TYR A 309 5.07 -18.63 -7.33
N GLY A 310 5.72 -19.67 -7.86
CA GLY A 310 6.30 -20.75 -7.05
C GLY A 310 5.29 -21.68 -6.35
N ARG A 311 4.05 -21.78 -6.85
CA ARG A 311 3.02 -22.68 -6.31
C ARG A 311 3.54 -24.08 -5.95
N GLY A 312 3.34 -24.47 -4.69
CA GLY A 312 3.71 -25.78 -4.16
C GLY A 312 5.21 -26.07 -4.10
N ARG A 313 6.09 -25.12 -4.46
CA ARG A 313 7.54 -25.29 -4.44
C ARG A 313 8.13 -24.66 -3.17
N LYS A 314 8.96 -25.44 -2.48
CA LYS A 314 9.81 -24.93 -1.40
C LYS A 314 11.00 -24.16 -1.98
N GLY A 315 11.55 -23.23 -1.21
CA GLY A 315 12.74 -22.45 -1.57
C GLY A 315 12.48 -21.27 -2.49
N VAL A 316 11.22 -21.04 -2.87
CA VAL A 316 10.81 -19.98 -3.81
C VAL A 316 11.22 -18.61 -3.28
N TYR A 317 10.99 -18.34 -2.00
CA TYR A 317 11.28 -17.05 -1.36
C TYR A 317 12.76 -16.70 -1.21
N VAL A 318 13.67 -17.67 -1.41
CA VAL A 318 15.12 -17.46 -1.36
C VAL A 318 15.77 -17.60 -2.73
N SER A 319 15.02 -18.05 -3.72
CA SER A 319 15.44 -18.13 -5.12
C SER A 319 15.04 -16.89 -5.88
N ALA A 320 15.80 -16.52 -6.92
CA ALA A 320 15.35 -15.46 -7.81
C ALA A 320 14.08 -15.92 -8.56
N PRO A 321 13.09 -15.03 -8.77
CA PRO A 321 12.05 -15.27 -9.76
C PRO A 321 12.73 -15.45 -11.12
N GLY A 322 12.93 -16.70 -11.50
CA GLY A 322 13.60 -17.09 -12.73
C GLY A 322 12.58 -17.31 -13.84
N PRO A 323 12.89 -16.96 -15.10
CA PRO A 323 11.97 -17.09 -16.22
C PRO A 323 11.46 -18.54 -16.32
N HIS A 324 10.15 -18.72 -16.22
CA HIS A 324 9.51 -19.98 -16.52
C HIS A 324 8.88 -19.86 -17.91
N PRO A 325 9.37 -20.60 -18.92
CA PRO A 325 8.90 -20.45 -20.31
C PRO A 325 7.41 -20.77 -20.50
N GLU A 326 6.80 -21.47 -19.53
CA GLU A 326 5.40 -21.93 -19.59
C GLU A 326 4.48 -21.30 -18.53
N SER A 327 4.96 -20.37 -17.70
CA SER A 327 4.14 -19.74 -16.65
C SER A 327 4.16 -18.23 -16.79
N GLU A 328 2.98 -17.63 -16.96
CA GLU A 328 2.78 -16.17 -17.01
C GLU A 328 3.28 -15.46 -15.73
N ASP A 329 3.34 -16.19 -14.60
CA ASP A 329 3.81 -15.73 -13.30
C ASP A 329 5.30 -16.02 -13.04
N GLY A 330 5.98 -16.71 -13.96
CA GLY A 330 7.39 -17.11 -13.84
C GLY A 330 8.36 -15.92 -13.85
N PHE A 331 7.95 -14.81 -14.47
CA PHE A 331 8.64 -13.54 -14.34
C PHE A 331 7.68 -12.59 -13.63
N LEU A 332 8.10 -11.94 -12.53
CA LEU A 332 7.39 -10.76 -12.04
C LEU A 332 7.37 -9.77 -13.20
N ASN A 333 6.26 -9.72 -13.96
CA ASN A 333 6.20 -9.31 -15.37
C ASN A 333 7.28 -8.27 -15.71
N VAL A 334 8.01 -8.39 -16.83
CA VAL A 334 9.01 -7.38 -17.25
C VAL A 334 8.39 -5.98 -17.18
N TRP A 335 7.07 -5.89 -17.36
CA TRP A 335 6.26 -4.71 -17.09
C TRP A 335 6.23 -4.18 -15.65
N VAL A 336 6.25 -5.00 -14.60
CA VAL A 336 6.47 -4.58 -13.21
C VAL A 336 7.88 -4.03 -13.02
N ALA A 337 8.89 -4.66 -13.60
CA ALA A 337 10.26 -4.13 -13.58
C ALA A 337 10.36 -2.76 -14.26
N ILE A 338 9.75 -2.66 -15.43
CA ILE A 338 9.65 -1.45 -16.22
C ILE A 338 8.77 -0.41 -15.51
N SER A 339 7.69 -0.80 -14.85
CA SER A 339 6.81 0.14 -14.15
C SER A 339 7.52 0.76 -12.96
N PHE A 340 8.35 0.03 -12.21
CA PHE A 340 9.22 0.63 -11.21
C PHE A 340 10.18 1.66 -11.81
N PHE A 341 10.64 1.45 -13.03
CA PHE A 341 11.52 2.41 -13.71
C PHE A 341 10.81 3.69 -14.18
N PHE A 342 9.53 3.60 -14.57
CA PHE A 342 8.79 4.74 -15.13
C PHE A 342 7.87 5.47 -14.15
N PHE A 343 7.36 4.80 -13.11
CA PHE A 343 6.40 5.36 -12.16
C PHE A 343 7.03 5.91 -10.87
N TRP A 344 8.33 5.71 -10.65
CA TRP A 344 9.11 6.22 -9.52
C TRP A 344 10.33 7.02 -9.99
#